data_AF-W5JMJ2-F1
#
_entry.id   AF-W5JMJ2-F1
#
_cell.length_a   1.000
_cell.length_b   1.000
_cell.length_c   1.000
_cell.angle_alpha   90.00
_cell.angle_beta   90.00
_cell.angle_gamma   90.00
#
_symmetry.space_group_name_H-M   'P 1'
#
loop_
_entity.id
_entity.type
_entity.pdbx_description
1 polymer ?
#
loop_
_entity_poly.entity_id
_entity_poly.type
_entity_poly.pdbx_seq_one_letter_code
_entity_poly.pdbx_strand_id
1 'polypeptide(L)'
;MRDNVKESFEKAKEPAKNEWLLMLEGIFNTINHVMIGVVCIYTSRLCWINGFSKLYTWHVFLCLLGYHLLMTEGIVLFYSGNGWSQKLTHSHKRTVHWLIEVVACFCVVLGISLEIYYRETSNKRHFSSAHSIVGLCSLIFLCLTFVNGLMSLYAVELRSRIKPIYSKLSHYLSSTVCYVLGMVAIMLAYEKKIYYRNTIQEGIDMMLAFTILVTILSLIGVVRTVYNQLRMLPK
;
A
#
# COMPACT_ATOMS: atom_id res chain seq x y z
N MET A 1 30.21 11.65 47.58
CA MET A 1 30.88 10.96 46.45
C MET A 1 30.28 9.58 46.13
N ARG A 2 29.63 8.88 47.08
CA ARG A 2 28.88 7.63 46.80
C ARG A 2 27.49 7.87 46.19
N ASP A 3 26.89 9.04 46.42
CA ASP A 3 25.54 9.33 45.94
C ASP A 3 25.49 9.67 44.45
N ASN A 4 26.52 10.35 43.92
CA ASN A 4 26.66 10.63 42.48
C ASN A 4 26.90 9.36 41.64
N VAL A 5 27.41 8.28 42.25
CA VAL A 5 27.59 7.01 41.56
C VAL A 5 26.25 6.28 41.45
N LYS A 6 25.43 6.24 42.52
CA LYS A 6 24.09 5.64 42.46
C LYS A 6 23.17 6.34 41.46
N GLU A 7 23.23 7.66 41.38
CA GLU A 7 22.43 8.45 40.42
C GLU A 7 22.82 8.16 38.95
N SER A 8 24.09 7.87 38.68
CA SER A 8 24.57 7.46 37.35
C SER A 8 24.15 6.02 36.97
N PHE A 9 23.96 5.13 37.95
CA PHE A 9 23.47 3.77 37.74
C PHE A 9 21.94 3.67 37.65
N GLU A 10 21.19 4.56 38.30
CA GLU A 10 19.72 4.60 38.19
C GLU A 10 19.23 5.23 36.88
N LYS A 11 20.03 6.11 36.25
CA LYS A 11 19.70 6.69 34.94
C LYS A 11 19.89 5.73 33.75
N ALA A 12 20.41 4.53 33.98
CA ALA A 12 20.73 3.54 32.95
C ALA A 12 19.65 2.46 32.75
N LYS A 13 18.44 2.62 33.31
CA LYS A 13 17.41 1.56 33.31
C LYS A 13 16.11 1.87 32.55
N GLU A 14 16.11 2.86 31.66
CA GLU A 14 15.05 3.05 30.64
C GLU A 14 15.42 2.88 29.14
N PRO A 15 16.50 2.19 28.72
CA PRO A 15 16.71 1.89 27.29
C PRO A 15 16.00 0.61 26.79
N ALA A 16 15.74 -0.39 27.65
CA ALA A 16 15.33 -1.72 27.19
C ALA A 16 13.90 -1.79 26.61
N LYS A 17 12.93 -1.04 27.16
CA LYS A 17 11.52 -1.11 26.72
C LYS A 17 11.34 -0.61 25.28
N ASN A 18 12.16 0.35 24.85
CA ASN A 18 12.09 0.92 23.51
C ASN A 18 12.75 0.01 22.47
N GLU A 19 13.82 -0.71 22.83
CA GLU A 19 14.50 -1.66 21.95
C GLU A 19 13.61 -2.87 21.59
N TRP A 20 12.88 -3.43 22.57
CA TRP A 20 11.92 -4.51 22.31
C TRP A 20 10.81 -4.09 21.34
N LEU A 21 10.29 -2.87 21.49
CA LEU A 21 9.27 -2.34 20.59
C LEU A 21 9.81 -2.14 19.17
N LEU A 22 11.02 -1.60 19.03
CA LEU A 22 11.69 -1.45 17.73
C LEU A 22 11.96 -2.80 17.05
N MET A 23 12.36 -3.81 17.84
CA MET A 23 12.57 -5.15 17.32
C MET A 23 11.26 -5.79 16.86
N LEU A 24 10.17 -5.63 17.63
CA LEU A 24 8.85 -6.10 17.22
C LEU A 24 8.37 -5.39 15.95
N GLU A 25 8.50 -4.07 15.85
CA GLU A 25 8.18 -3.32 14.62
C GLU A 25 8.96 -3.87 13.42
N GLY A 26 10.26 -4.16 13.59
CA GLY A 26 11.09 -4.77 12.55
C GLY A 26 10.60 -6.15 12.13
N ILE A 27 10.28 -7.03 13.09
CA ILE A 27 9.76 -8.38 12.83
C ILE A 27 8.44 -8.31 12.05
N PHE A 28 7.46 -7.55 12.53
CA PHE A 28 6.17 -7.41 11.85
C PHE A 28 6.33 -6.83 10.45
N ASN A 29 7.24 -5.87 10.27
CA ASN A 29 7.54 -5.30 8.98
C ASN A 29 8.16 -6.32 8.01
N THR A 30 9.12 -7.14 8.47
CA THR A 30 9.69 -8.22 7.65
C THR A 30 8.65 -9.26 7.28
N ILE A 31 7.80 -9.66 8.22
CA ILE A 31 6.71 -10.60 7.93
C ILE A 31 5.74 -9.99 6.89
N ASN A 32 5.44 -8.69 6.99
CA ASN A 32 4.61 -7.98 6.00
C ASN A 32 5.22 -8.06 4.60
N HIS A 33 6.52 -7.76 4.43
CA HIS A 33 7.22 -7.90 3.15
C HIS A 33 7.18 -9.32 2.60
N VAL A 34 7.34 -10.34 3.45
CA VAL A 34 7.24 -11.74 3.03
C VAL A 34 5.83 -12.05 2.53
N MET A 35 4.78 -11.62 3.24
CA MET A 35 3.39 -11.84 2.80
C MET A 35 3.10 -11.16 1.46
N ILE A 36 3.53 -9.91 1.28
CA ILE A 36 3.41 -9.16 0.01
C ILE A 36 4.09 -9.95 -1.12
N GLY A 37 5.32 -10.41 -0.89
CA GLY A 37 6.10 -11.19 -1.85
C GLY A 37 5.42 -12.51 -2.21
N VAL A 38 4.92 -13.26 -1.22
CA VAL A 38 4.24 -14.55 -1.45
C VAL A 38 2.99 -14.36 -2.31
N VAL A 39 2.11 -13.42 -1.97
CA VAL A 39 0.89 -13.15 -2.76
C VAL A 39 1.23 -12.73 -4.19
N CYS A 40 2.25 -11.88 -4.35
CA CYS A 40 2.72 -11.42 -5.65
C CYS A 40 3.27 -12.56 -6.52
N ILE A 41 4.18 -13.38 -5.97
CA ILE A 41 4.79 -14.51 -6.68
C ILE A 41 3.72 -15.55 -7.04
N TYR A 42 2.83 -15.87 -6.10
CA TYR A 42 1.79 -16.86 -6.31
C TYR A 42 0.84 -16.45 -7.44
N THR A 43 0.33 -15.21 -7.40
CA THR A 43 -0.55 -14.69 -8.45
C THR A 43 0.19 -14.58 -9.79
N SER A 44 1.46 -14.17 -9.79
CA SER A 44 2.27 -14.13 -11.01
C SER A 44 2.40 -15.51 -11.66
N ARG A 45 2.59 -16.56 -10.85
CA ARG A 45 2.58 -17.95 -11.31
C ARG A 45 1.21 -18.32 -11.92
N LEU A 46 0.10 -17.94 -11.28
CA LEU A 46 -1.24 -18.20 -11.84
C LEU A 46 -1.47 -17.48 -13.17
N CYS A 47 -1.02 -16.23 -13.29
CA CYS A 47 -1.05 -15.46 -14.53
C CYS A 47 -0.21 -16.15 -15.62
N TRP A 48 0.97 -16.63 -15.28
CA TRP A 48 1.84 -17.38 -16.20
C TRP A 48 1.15 -18.64 -16.73
N ILE A 49 0.55 -19.44 -15.85
CA ILE A 49 -0.18 -20.67 -16.22
C ILE A 49 -1.40 -20.35 -17.11
N ASN A 50 -2.15 -19.29 -16.81
CA ASN A 50 -3.31 -18.90 -17.61
C ASN A 50 -2.93 -18.31 -18.99
N GLY A 51 -1.69 -17.83 -19.13
CA GLY A 51 -1.10 -17.28 -20.33
C GLY A 51 -1.35 -15.78 -20.51
N PHE A 52 -0.30 -15.04 -20.90
CA PHE A 52 -0.33 -13.59 -21.18
C PHE A 52 -0.83 -13.23 -22.59
N SER A 53 -1.31 -14.22 -23.36
CA SER A 53 -2.03 -13.96 -24.62
C SER A 53 -3.40 -13.32 -24.38
N LYS A 54 -3.96 -13.45 -23.18
CA LYS A 54 -5.26 -12.89 -22.78
C LYS A 54 -5.05 -11.55 -22.09
N LEU A 55 -5.73 -10.50 -22.56
CA LEU A 55 -5.68 -9.16 -21.93
C LEU A 55 -6.15 -9.17 -20.48
N TYR A 56 -7.13 -10.02 -20.16
CA TYR A 56 -7.59 -10.25 -18.79
C TYR A 56 -6.45 -10.72 -17.85
N THR A 57 -5.50 -11.53 -18.34
CA THR A 57 -4.33 -11.95 -17.53
C THR A 57 -3.44 -10.77 -17.18
N TRP A 58 -3.21 -9.86 -18.14
CA TRP A 58 -2.47 -8.62 -17.91
C TRP A 58 -3.17 -7.71 -16.90
N HIS A 59 -4.50 -7.60 -16.96
CA HIS A 59 -5.28 -6.89 -15.97
C HIS A 59 -5.00 -7.42 -14.55
N VAL A 60 -5.13 -8.73 -14.34
CA VAL A 60 -4.91 -9.36 -13.02
C VAL A 60 -3.47 -9.13 -12.55
N PHE A 61 -2.48 -9.35 -13.42
CA PHE A 61 -1.08 -9.20 -13.08
C PHE A 61 -0.71 -7.75 -12.73
N LEU A 62 -1.07 -6.80 -13.58
CA LEU A 62 -0.72 -5.39 -13.42
C LEU A 62 -1.46 -4.73 -12.25
N CYS A 63 -2.74 -5.05 -12.02
CA CYS A 63 -3.48 -4.50 -10.89
C CYS A 63 -2.97 -5.06 -9.55
N LEU A 64 -2.61 -6.35 -9.49
CA LEU A 64 -1.99 -6.91 -8.30
C LEU A 64 -0.59 -6.32 -8.06
N LEU A 65 0.24 -6.23 -9.10
CA LEU A 65 1.57 -5.62 -9.00
C LEU A 65 1.49 -4.17 -8.52
N GLY A 66 0.55 -3.40 -9.08
CA GLY A 66 0.32 -2.01 -8.72
C GLY A 66 -0.16 -1.84 -7.28
N TYR A 67 -1.34 -2.38 -6.93
CA TYR A 67 -1.94 -2.17 -5.61
C TYR A 67 -1.25 -2.95 -4.50
N HIS A 68 -0.97 -4.24 -4.72
CA HIS A 68 -0.51 -5.13 -3.65
C HIS A 68 0.99 -5.01 -3.39
N LEU A 69 1.81 -5.03 -4.44
CA LEU A 69 3.26 -4.94 -4.29
C LEU A 69 3.71 -3.49 -4.19
N LEU A 70 3.61 -2.73 -5.28
CA LEU A 70 4.27 -1.43 -5.39
C LEU A 70 3.68 -0.39 -4.43
N MET A 71 2.35 -0.25 -4.37
CA MET A 71 1.69 0.70 -3.47
C MET A 71 1.96 0.37 -2.00
N THR A 72 1.90 -0.92 -1.64
CA THR A 72 2.18 -1.33 -0.25
C THR A 72 3.64 -1.07 0.13
N GLU A 73 4.60 -1.42 -0.73
CA GLU A 73 6.02 -1.12 -0.51
C GLU A 73 6.28 0.39 -0.40
N GLY A 74 5.59 1.20 -1.20
CA GLY A 74 5.64 2.66 -1.14
C GLY A 74 5.12 3.23 0.18
N ILE A 75 4.08 2.63 0.76
CA ILE A 75 3.54 2.99 2.09
C ILE A 75 4.50 2.57 3.20
N VAL A 76 4.95 1.31 3.18
CA VAL A 76 5.79 0.69 4.21
C VAL A 76 7.21 1.28 4.22
N LEU A 77 7.66 1.90 3.13
CA LEU A 77 8.93 2.62 3.03
C LEU A 77 9.21 3.57 4.21
N PHE A 78 8.18 4.23 4.73
CA PHE A 78 8.31 5.22 5.81
C PHE A 78 8.36 4.62 7.22
N TYR A 79 8.23 3.29 7.37
CA TYR A 79 8.24 2.66 8.68
C TYR A 79 9.65 2.66 9.28
N SER A 80 9.72 2.91 10.60
CA SER A 80 10.97 2.90 11.39
C SER A 80 11.67 1.54 11.33
N GLY A 81 10.90 0.46 11.42
CA GLY A 81 11.39 -0.93 11.37
C GLY A 81 11.75 -1.46 9.98
N ASN A 82 11.67 -0.65 8.93
CA ASN A 82 11.90 -1.15 7.57
C ASN A 82 13.39 -1.25 7.21
N GLY A 83 13.95 -2.46 7.36
CA GLY A 83 15.38 -2.78 7.23
C GLY A 83 16.08 -2.20 6.00
N TRP A 84 15.45 -2.23 4.81
CA TRP A 84 16.10 -1.75 3.59
C TRP A 84 16.08 -0.22 3.45
N SER A 85 15.11 0.46 4.08
CA SER A 85 14.96 1.91 4.01
C SER A 85 15.55 2.64 5.23
N GLN A 86 15.97 1.95 6.29
CA GLN A 86 16.42 2.60 7.54
C GLN A 86 17.56 3.60 7.34
N LYS A 87 18.48 3.31 6.40
CA LYS A 87 19.63 4.18 6.11
C LYS A 87 19.29 5.37 5.22
N LEU A 88 18.09 5.43 4.64
CA LEU A 88 17.67 6.51 3.77
C LEU A 88 17.21 7.72 4.60
N THR A 89 17.65 8.91 4.21
CA THR A 89 17.12 10.17 4.76
C THR A 89 15.65 10.33 4.41
N HIS A 90 14.90 11.12 5.19
CA HIS A 90 13.50 11.42 4.88
C HIS A 90 13.29 11.97 3.47
N SER A 91 14.22 12.78 2.95
CA SER A 91 14.17 13.29 1.58
C SER A 91 14.29 12.17 0.55
N HIS A 92 15.26 11.25 0.73
CA HIS A 92 15.42 10.10 -0.17
C HIS A 92 14.23 9.14 -0.10
N LYS A 93 13.69 8.86 1.08
CA LYS A 93 12.45 8.08 1.23
C LYS A 93 11.30 8.73 0.48
N ARG A 94 11.14 10.05 0.58
CA ARG A 94 10.12 10.78 -0.19
C ARG A 94 10.31 10.61 -1.69
N THR A 95 11.55 10.67 -2.19
CA THR A 95 11.85 10.47 -3.61
C THR A 95 11.49 9.06 -4.08
N VAL A 96 11.92 8.04 -3.34
CA VAL A 96 11.62 6.64 -3.66
C VAL A 96 10.11 6.38 -3.60
N HIS A 97 9.41 6.93 -2.60
CA HIS A 97 7.96 6.81 -2.47
C HIS A 97 7.24 7.29 -3.73
N TRP A 98 7.40 8.56 -4.12
CA TRP A 98 6.61 9.08 -5.25
C TRP A 98 6.97 8.37 -6.57
N LEU A 99 8.23 7.94 -6.75
CA LEU A 99 8.63 7.17 -7.92
C LEU A 99 7.93 5.80 -7.98
N ILE A 100 7.96 5.04 -6.88
CA ILE A 100 7.28 3.74 -6.80
C ILE A 100 5.77 3.92 -7.01
N GLU A 101 5.16 4.93 -6.38
CA GLU A 101 3.73 5.21 -6.51
C GLU A 101 3.33 5.61 -7.94
N VAL A 102 4.16 6.37 -8.66
CA VAL A 102 3.91 6.69 -10.08
C VAL A 102 3.91 5.41 -10.92
N VAL A 103 4.87 4.51 -10.70
CA VAL A 103 4.92 3.22 -11.41
C VAL A 103 3.72 2.35 -11.03
N ALA A 104 3.34 2.32 -9.75
CA ALA A 104 2.15 1.61 -9.27
C ALA A 104 0.88 2.12 -9.96
N CYS A 105 0.70 3.45 -10.00
CA CYS A 105 -0.43 4.09 -10.66
C CYS A 105 -0.48 3.71 -12.14
N PHE A 106 0.66 3.74 -12.84
CA PHE A 106 0.74 3.35 -14.24
C PHE A 106 0.33 1.88 -14.45
N CYS A 107 0.84 0.96 -13.64
CA CYS A 107 0.44 -0.45 -13.68
C CYS A 107 -1.07 -0.62 -13.50
N VAL A 108 -1.66 0.03 -12.49
CA VAL A 108 -3.11 -0.07 -12.23
C VAL A 108 -3.92 0.50 -13.40
N VAL A 109 -3.60 1.69 -13.88
CA VAL A 109 -4.32 2.34 -14.98
C VAL A 109 -4.24 1.49 -16.24
N LEU A 110 -3.05 0.98 -16.60
CA LEU A 110 -2.91 0.07 -17.74
C LEU A 110 -3.72 -1.21 -17.54
N GLY A 111 -3.62 -1.85 -16.38
CA GLY A 111 -4.35 -3.08 -16.07
C GLY A 111 -5.87 -2.91 -16.22
N ILE A 112 -6.43 -1.82 -15.70
CA ILE A 112 -7.87 -1.53 -15.83
C ILE A 112 -8.24 -1.18 -17.28
N SER A 113 -7.40 -0.41 -17.99
CA SER A 113 -7.65 -0.02 -19.37
C SER A 113 -7.72 -1.24 -20.31
N LEU A 114 -6.83 -2.23 -20.10
CA LEU A 114 -6.84 -3.49 -20.85
C LEU A 114 -8.12 -4.30 -20.60
N GLU A 115 -8.63 -4.31 -19.38
CA GLU A 115 -9.89 -4.99 -19.05
C GLU A 115 -11.10 -4.30 -19.67
N ILE A 116 -11.15 -2.97 -19.67
CA ILE A 116 -12.21 -2.20 -20.33
C ILE A 116 -12.22 -2.51 -21.83
N TYR A 117 -11.05 -2.45 -22.49
CA TYR A 117 -10.92 -2.77 -23.91
C TYR A 117 -11.33 -4.22 -24.22
N TYR A 118 -10.94 -5.18 -23.37
CA TYR A 118 -11.32 -6.58 -23.52
C TYR A 118 -12.84 -6.79 -23.41
N ARG A 119 -13.50 -6.12 -22.47
CA ARG A 119 -14.96 -6.23 -22.30
C ARG A 119 -15.74 -5.62 -23.44
N GLU A 120 -15.26 -4.49 -23.96
CA GLU A 120 -15.85 -3.81 -25.11
C GLU A 120 -15.81 -4.72 -26.35
N THR A 121 -14.63 -5.23 -26.68
CA THR A 121 -14.43 -6.13 -27.83
C THR A 121 -15.15 -7.48 -27.69
N SER A 122 -15.44 -7.93 -26.46
CA SER A 122 -16.15 -9.17 -26.18
C SER A 122 -17.67 -9.00 -26.00
N ASN A 123 -18.21 -7.78 -26.16
CA ASN A 123 -19.61 -7.42 -25.90
C ASN A 123 -20.13 -7.90 -24.52
N LYS A 124 -19.28 -7.84 -23.50
CA LYS A 124 -19.61 -8.26 -22.12
C LYS A 124 -20.10 -7.06 -21.32
N ARG A 125 -21.05 -7.29 -20.40
CA ARG A 125 -21.50 -6.23 -19.48
C ARG A 125 -20.32 -5.67 -18.68
N HIS A 126 -20.19 -4.34 -18.71
CA HIS A 126 -19.26 -3.58 -17.88
C HIS A 126 -19.80 -3.42 -16.46
N PHE A 127 -18.90 -3.34 -15.48
CA PHE A 127 -19.17 -2.93 -14.08
C PHE A 127 -20.33 -3.65 -13.36
N SER A 128 -20.67 -4.89 -13.72
CA SER A 128 -21.81 -5.59 -13.13
C SER A 128 -21.51 -6.36 -11.84
N SER A 129 -20.24 -6.54 -11.50
CA SER A 129 -19.81 -7.29 -10.32
C SER A 129 -19.31 -6.37 -9.21
N ALA A 130 -19.41 -6.83 -7.95
CA ALA A 130 -18.85 -6.10 -6.80
C ALA A 130 -17.37 -5.73 -7.02
N HIS A 131 -16.55 -6.68 -7.49
CA HIS A 131 -15.15 -6.45 -7.85
C HIS A 131 -14.98 -5.27 -8.82
N SER A 132 -15.76 -5.22 -9.90
CA SER A 132 -15.65 -4.17 -10.91
C SER A 132 -16.16 -2.80 -10.42
N ILE A 133 -17.16 -2.76 -9.55
CA ILE A 133 -17.65 -1.51 -8.95
C ILE A 133 -16.62 -0.96 -7.98
N VAL A 134 -16.11 -1.80 -7.07
CA VAL A 134 -15.06 -1.41 -6.11
C VAL A 134 -13.78 -1.00 -6.83
N GLY A 135 -13.38 -1.72 -7.88
CA GLY A 135 -12.23 -1.35 -8.72
C GLY A 135 -12.40 -0.03 -9.49
N LEU A 136 -13.63 0.30 -9.90
CA LEU A 136 -13.91 1.62 -10.49
C LEU A 136 -13.83 2.73 -9.44
N CYS A 137 -14.40 2.52 -8.26
CA CYS A 137 -14.27 3.45 -7.15
C CYS A 137 -12.79 3.66 -6.78
N SER A 138 -12.00 2.58 -6.71
CA SER A 138 -10.57 2.69 -6.40
C SER A 138 -9.81 3.47 -7.47
N LEU A 139 -10.15 3.32 -8.76
CA LEU A 139 -9.57 4.11 -9.85
C LEU A 139 -9.89 5.61 -9.74
N ILE A 140 -11.13 5.97 -9.37
CA ILE A 140 -11.49 7.38 -9.15
C ILE A 140 -10.64 7.96 -8.01
N PHE A 141 -10.51 7.24 -6.89
CA PHE A 141 -9.66 7.64 -5.79
C PHE A 141 -8.16 7.62 -6.15
N LEU A 142 -7.72 6.77 -7.08
CA LEU A 142 -6.36 6.74 -7.59
C LEU A 142 -6.02 8.04 -8.33
N CYS A 143 -6.92 8.51 -9.19
CA CYS A 143 -6.76 9.80 -9.87
C CYS A 143 -6.73 10.96 -8.86
N LEU A 144 -7.63 10.94 -7.86
CA LEU A 144 -7.66 11.96 -6.81
C LEU A 144 -6.37 11.97 -5.97
N THR A 145 -5.88 10.80 -5.56
CA THR A 145 -4.64 10.75 -4.77
C THR A 145 -3.41 11.13 -5.58
N PHE A 146 -3.36 10.77 -6.87
CA PHE A 146 -2.26 11.19 -7.74
C PHE A 146 -2.13 12.71 -7.81
N VAL A 147 -3.26 13.41 -8.03
CA VAL A 147 -3.30 14.88 -8.02
C VAL A 147 -2.93 15.43 -6.64
N ASN A 148 -3.50 14.89 -5.56
CA ASN A 148 -3.17 15.31 -4.19
C ASN A 148 -1.69 15.06 -3.84
N GLY A 149 -1.09 13.98 -4.34
CA GLY A 149 0.31 13.62 -4.15
C GLY A 149 1.24 14.62 -4.82
N LEU A 150 0.94 15.02 -6.06
CA LEU A 150 1.66 16.09 -6.75
C LEU A 150 1.52 17.43 -6.02
N MET A 151 0.32 17.79 -5.57
CA MET A 151 0.10 19.00 -4.78
C MET A 151 0.90 18.99 -3.47
N SER A 152 0.96 17.83 -2.80
CA SER A 152 1.72 17.64 -1.55
C SER A 152 3.24 17.73 -1.79
N LEU A 153 3.72 17.26 -2.95
CA LEU A 153 5.13 17.34 -3.33
C LEU A 153 5.59 18.79 -3.49
N TYR A 154 4.75 19.63 -4.12
CA TYR A 154 4.98 21.07 -4.33
C TYR A 154 4.30 21.96 -3.29
N ALA A 155 4.02 21.43 -2.10
CA ALA A 155 3.25 22.15 -1.08
C ALA A 155 3.94 23.42 -0.57
N VAL A 156 5.27 23.50 -0.65
CA VAL A 156 6.04 24.67 -0.22
C VAL A 156 5.84 25.82 -1.21
N GLU A 157 5.85 25.51 -2.50
CA GLU A 157 5.61 26.43 -3.60
C GLU A 157 4.14 26.88 -3.61
N LEU A 158 3.22 25.96 -3.29
CA LEU A 158 1.77 26.21 -3.26
C LEU A 158 1.26 26.82 -1.94
N ARG A 159 2.17 27.11 -0.98
CA ARG A 159 1.81 27.62 0.35
C ARG A 159 1.03 28.94 0.32
N SER A 160 1.14 29.69 -0.77
CA SER A 160 0.42 30.96 -1.00
C SER A 160 -1.09 30.76 -1.23
N ARG A 161 -1.51 29.56 -1.64
CA ARG A 161 -2.92 29.22 -1.91
C ARG A 161 -3.48 28.23 -0.88
N ILE A 162 -2.71 27.22 -0.52
CA ILE A 162 -3.16 26.13 0.38
C ILE A 162 -2.09 25.90 1.44
N LYS A 163 -2.48 25.88 2.72
CA LYS A 163 -1.51 25.56 3.79
C LYS A 163 -1.01 24.12 3.59
N PRO A 164 0.32 23.87 3.69
CA PRO A 164 0.90 22.55 3.48
C PRO A 164 0.28 21.42 4.33
N ILE A 165 -0.25 21.74 5.51
CA ILE A 165 -0.93 20.78 6.39
C ILE A 165 -2.20 20.19 5.73
N TYR A 166 -3.01 21.01 5.07
CA TYR A 166 -4.24 20.54 4.44
C TYR A 166 -3.96 19.71 3.19
N SER A 167 -2.96 20.10 2.38
CA SER A 167 -2.56 19.33 1.21
C SER A 167 -1.98 17.95 1.57
N LYS A 168 -1.19 17.86 2.65
CA LYS A 168 -0.69 16.58 3.14
C LYS A 168 -1.81 15.71 3.70
N LEU A 169 -2.73 16.31 4.47
CA LEU A 169 -3.87 15.59 5.04
C LEU A 169 -4.80 15.06 3.94
N SER A 170 -5.10 15.84 2.90
CA SER A 170 -5.94 15.38 1.79
C SER A 170 -5.30 14.23 1.04
N HIS A 171 -3.98 14.28 0.81
CA HIS A 171 -3.24 13.15 0.25
C HIS A 171 -3.35 11.91 1.13
N TYR A 172 -3.08 12.00 2.44
CA TYR A 172 -3.18 10.83 3.32
C TYR A 172 -4.58 10.21 3.33
N LEU A 173 -5.63 11.01 3.42
CA LEU A 173 -7.01 10.49 3.44
C LEU A 173 -7.39 9.86 2.09
N SER A 174 -7.16 10.56 0.98
CA SER A 174 -7.50 10.03 -0.35
C SER A 174 -6.67 8.79 -0.74
N SER A 175 -5.38 8.77 -0.41
CA SER A 175 -4.52 7.59 -0.57
C SER A 175 -5.00 6.41 0.25
N THR A 176 -5.39 6.63 1.51
CA THR A 176 -5.85 5.56 2.40
C THR A 176 -7.11 4.90 1.85
N VAL A 177 -8.08 5.71 1.40
CA VAL A 177 -9.31 5.18 0.78
C VAL A 177 -8.99 4.46 -0.53
N CYS A 178 -8.14 5.02 -1.39
CA CYS A 178 -7.70 4.38 -2.63
C CYS A 178 -7.09 2.99 -2.36
N TYR A 179 -6.12 2.93 -1.45
CA TYR A 179 -5.43 1.70 -1.09
C TYR A 179 -6.38 0.64 -0.54
N VAL A 180 -7.25 1.00 0.40
CA VAL A 180 -8.24 0.06 0.97
C VAL A 180 -9.18 -0.47 -0.10
N LEU A 181 -9.72 0.39 -0.97
CA LEU A 181 -10.60 -0.05 -2.05
C LEU A 181 -9.86 -0.97 -3.04
N GLY A 182 -8.60 -0.66 -3.36
CA GLY A 182 -7.74 -1.50 -4.22
C GLY A 182 -7.50 -2.89 -3.61
N MET A 183 -7.18 -2.95 -2.32
CA MET A 183 -6.99 -4.22 -1.60
C MET A 183 -8.29 -5.03 -1.51
N VAL A 184 -9.43 -4.39 -1.23
CA VAL A 184 -10.75 -5.05 -1.26
C VAL A 184 -11.08 -5.55 -2.67
N ALA A 185 -10.77 -4.79 -3.72
CA ALA A 185 -10.95 -5.25 -5.09
C ALA A 185 -10.11 -6.51 -5.37
N ILE A 186 -8.87 -6.58 -4.89
CA ILE A 186 -8.03 -7.80 -4.99
C ILE A 186 -8.67 -8.97 -4.23
N MET A 187 -9.15 -8.76 -3.01
CA MET A 187 -9.82 -9.82 -2.23
C MET A 187 -11.04 -10.39 -2.99
N LEU A 188 -11.87 -9.52 -3.56
CA LEU A 188 -13.01 -9.92 -4.42
C LEU A 188 -12.57 -10.56 -5.74
N ALA A 189 -11.32 -10.36 -6.16
CA ALA A 189 -10.77 -10.98 -7.36
C ALA A 189 -10.46 -12.47 -7.14
N TYR A 190 -10.19 -12.90 -5.90
CA TYR A 190 -9.87 -14.30 -5.61
C TYR A 190 -11.03 -15.28 -5.86
N GLU A 191 -12.28 -14.78 -5.90
CA GLU A 191 -13.45 -15.56 -6.31
C GLU A 191 -13.56 -15.76 -7.84
N LYS A 192 -12.69 -15.13 -8.63
CA LYS A 192 -12.78 -15.17 -10.10
C LYS A 192 -12.18 -16.45 -10.68
N LYS A 193 -12.61 -16.75 -11.92
CA LYS A 193 -12.30 -18.01 -12.64
C LYS A 193 -10.81 -18.34 -12.74
N ILE A 194 -9.95 -17.33 -12.80
CA ILE A 194 -8.49 -17.54 -12.91
C ILE A 194 -7.91 -18.17 -11.64
N TYR A 195 -8.48 -17.88 -10.47
CA TYR A 195 -8.02 -18.45 -9.21
C TYR A 195 -8.61 -19.85 -9.03
N TYR A 196 -9.93 -20.02 -8.95
CA TYR A 196 -10.53 -21.33 -8.65
C TYR A 196 -10.13 -22.45 -9.64
N ARG A 197 -9.83 -22.14 -10.91
CA ARG A 197 -9.43 -23.16 -11.89
C ARG A 197 -7.98 -23.58 -11.80
N ASN A 198 -7.11 -22.70 -11.29
CA ASN A 198 -5.66 -22.90 -11.33
C ASN A 198 -5.06 -23.06 -9.92
N THR A 199 -5.89 -23.11 -8.89
CA THR A 199 -5.48 -23.20 -7.50
C THR A 199 -6.44 -24.05 -6.68
N ILE A 200 -5.92 -24.61 -5.58
CA ILE A 200 -6.73 -25.28 -4.55
C ILE A 200 -7.34 -24.24 -3.59
N GLN A 201 -8.40 -24.62 -2.88
CA GLN A 201 -9.14 -23.71 -1.99
C GLN A 201 -8.24 -23.13 -0.89
N GLU A 202 -7.37 -23.94 -0.31
CA GLU A 202 -6.41 -23.55 0.73
C GLU A 202 -5.45 -22.46 0.24
N GLY A 203 -5.12 -22.47 -1.06
CA GLY A 203 -4.31 -21.42 -1.68
C GLY A 203 -5.05 -20.09 -1.79
N ILE A 204 -6.35 -20.10 -2.09
CA ILE A 204 -7.21 -18.90 -2.09
C ILE A 204 -7.31 -18.35 -0.67
N ASP A 205 -7.58 -19.20 0.31
CA ASP A 205 -7.75 -18.81 1.70
C ASP A 205 -6.45 -18.19 2.25
N MET A 206 -5.29 -18.76 1.89
CA MET A 206 -3.98 -18.19 2.22
C MET A 206 -3.79 -16.79 1.59
N MET A 207 -4.05 -16.63 0.29
CA MET A 207 -3.91 -15.32 -0.37
C MET A 207 -4.85 -14.26 0.23
N LEU A 208 -6.08 -14.66 0.55
CA LEU A 208 -7.06 -13.79 1.21
C LEU A 208 -6.57 -13.36 2.59
N ALA A 209 -6.16 -14.32 3.43
CA ALA A 209 -5.65 -14.05 4.78
C ALA A 209 -4.42 -13.14 4.75
N PHE A 210 -3.44 -13.43 3.88
CA PHE A 210 -2.25 -12.60 3.73
C PHE A 210 -2.59 -11.20 3.23
N THR A 211 -3.53 -11.06 2.28
CA THR A 211 -3.95 -9.74 1.80
C THR A 211 -4.63 -8.92 2.88
N ILE A 212 -5.45 -9.55 3.74
CA ILE A 212 -6.06 -8.89 4.89
C ILE A 212 -4.98 -8.43 5.89
N LEU A 213 -4.07 -9.33 6.26
CA LEU A 213 -2.99 -9.02 7.19
C LEU A 213 -2.08 -7.92 6.67
N VAL A 214 -1.69 -7.97 5.39
CA VAL A 214 -0.89 -6.94 4.72
C VAL A 214 -1.59 -5.59 4.76
N THR A 215 -2.90 -5.57 4.46
CA THR A 215 -3.69 -4.33 4.51
C THR A 215 -3.68 -3.74 5.92
N ILE A 216 -3.93 -4.56 6.93
CA ILE A 216 -3.97 -4.11 8.34
C ILE A 216 -2.60 -3.59 8.77
N LEU A 217 -1.54 -4.39 8.59
CA LEU A 217 -0.18 -4.04 9.01
C LEU A 217 0.30 -2.75 8.36
N SER A 218 0.00 -2.56 7.07
CA SER A 218 0.40 -1.37 6.31
C SER A 218 -0.40 -0.12 6.68
N LEU A 219 -1.61 -0.26 7.22
CA LEU A 219 -2.44 0.86 7.65
C LEU A 219 -2.13 1.36 9.07
N ILE A 220 -1.56 0.54 9.96
CA ILE A 220 -1.28 0.94 11.35
C ILE A 220 -0.44 2.24 11.41
N GLY A 221 0.64 2.32 10.65
CA GLY A 221 1.49 3.52 10.57
C GLY A 221 0.81 4.70 9.89
N VAL A 222 -0.07 4.44 8.91
CA VAL A 222 -0.84 5.49 8.22
C VAL A 222 -1.86 6.12 9.16
N VAL A 223 -2.62 5.32 9.90
CA VAL A 223 -3.61 5.79 10.88
C VAL A 223 -2.93 6.64 11.96
N ARG A 224 -1.78 6.19 12.47
CA ARG A 224 -0.98 6.98 13.43
C ARG A 224 -0.55 8.33 12.84
N THR A 225 -0.16 8.35 11.57
CA THR A 225 0.24 9.58 10.88
C THR A 225 -0.94 10.53 10.70
N VAL A 226 -2.08 10.03 10.23
CA VAL A 226 -3.32 10.82 10.06
C VAL A 226 -3.78 11.39 11.40
N TYR A 227 -3.81 10.58 12.46
CA TYR A 227 -4.19 11.03 13.80
C TYR A 227 -3.29 12.18 14.30
N ASN A 228 -1.98 12.06 14.13
CA ASN A 228 -1.03 13.11 14.49
C ASN A 228 -1.25 14.39 13.69
N GLN A 229 -1.53 14.29 12.38
CA GLN A 229 -1.83 15.45 11.53
C GLN A 229 -3.13 16.15 11.94
N LEU A 230 -4.19 15.39 12.25
CA LEU A 230 -5.45 15.94 12.73
C LEU A 230 -5.28 16.71 14.05
N ARG A 231 -4.43 16.20 14.96
CA ARG A 231 -4.12 16.89 16.23
C ARG A 231 -3.37 18.21 16.04
N MET A 232 -2.62 18.36 14.95
CA MET A 232 -1.88 19.59 14.62
C MET A 232 -2.71 20.64 13.89
N LEU A 233 -3.98 20.36 13.56
CA LEU A 233 -4.86 21.33 12.93
C LEU A 233 -5.17 22.48 13.91
N PRO A 234 -5.06 23.75 13.49
CA PRO A 234 -5.52 24.87 14.31
C PRO A 234 -7.03 24.74 14.55
N LYS A 235 -7.43 24.89 15.82
CA LYS A 235 -8.83 24.90 16.25
C LYS A 235 -9.54 26.16 15.79
#